data_AF-A0A6V8CT76-F1
#
_entry.id   AF-A0A6V8CT76-F1
#
_cell.length_a   1.000
_cell.length_b   1.000
_cell.length_c   1.000
_cell.angle_alpha   90.00
_cell.angle_beta   90.00
_cell.angle_gamma   90.00
#
_symmetry.space_group_name_H-M   'P 1'
#
loop_
_entity.id
_entity.type
_entity.pdbx_description
1 polymer ?
#
loop_
_entity_poly.entity_id
_entity_poly.type
_entity_poly.pdbx_seq_one_letter_code
_entity_poly.pdbx_strand_id
1 'polypeptide(L)'
;MSDRRRSGNRGKRRGGRSSSGSDKKRSDLFKDLENLPLHRIEEMLREIQSDIRSTEAQSESLRNERRQLIEIVTILRESLKKGREDTDEKRALRKQLSTFQNQRQEAQKFRDEANQRVPPVIDQIIDSLKHRHRLLTTMMNDLNEMPTLEDEIRLFQGFLEYQAMYEVKTQSMEAHKRMIAAIEGIRSIMKQFEEIDAKGKERKKNVAESTPRIEEDDVGWTEVRRISSRIEEIDKMHRECRSDRGKLMRERGRLQAFLKIRESGRGAEYIDPDEVKEKAASGGTLSISDLDTLLASGGLSEIGKVEVKDTAQGEKRKRKRNRRSGTSRSRPRETNIGRERDQRGA
;
A
#
# COMPACT_ATOMS: atom_id res chain seq x y z
N MET A 1 20.79 43.92 -1.69
CA MET A 1 20.78 43.44 -3.08
C MET A 1 19.37 43.03 -3.44
N SER A 2 18.69 43.89 -4.20
CA SER A 2 17.65 43.62 -5.21
C SER A 2 16.84 42.31 -5.12
N ASP A 3 15.68 42.38 -4.46
CA ASP A 3 14.60 41.41 -4.63
C ASP A 3 13.89 41.61 -5.98
N ARG A 4 14.05 40.61 -6.86
CA ARG A 4 13.50 40.57 -8.21
C ARG A 4 12.00 40.30 -8.18
N ARG A 5 11.23 41.27 -8.68
CA ARG A 5 9.82 41.16 -9.04
C ARG A 5 9.61 40.02 -10.06
N ARG A 6 8.84 39.00 -9.70
CA ARG A 6 8.41 37.92 -10.60
C ARG A 6 7.04 38.26 -11.17
N SER A 7 7.00 38.71 -12.41
CA SER A 7 5.78 39.02 -13.17
C SER A 7 5.01 37.73 -13.51
N GLY A 8 3.76 37.65 -13.04
CA GLY A 8 2.84 36.57 -13.37
C GLY A 8 2.18 36.81 -14.74
N ASN A 9 2.63 36.08 -15.75
CA ASN A 9 2.04 36.04 -17.08
C ASN A 9 0.71 35.26 -17.05
N ARG A 10 -0.42 35.96 -16.88
CA ARG A 10 -1.77 35.36 -17.00
C ARG A 10 -2.12 35.21 -18.48
N GLY A 11 -1.92 33.98 -19.00
CA GLY A 11 -2.35 33.58 -20.32
C GLY A 11 -3.87 33.74 -20.52
N LYS A 12 -4.24 34.56 -21.50
CA LYS A 12 -5.60 34.70 -22.04
C LYS A 12 -6.04 33.36 -22.67
N ARG A 13 -6.93 32.62 -22.00
CA ARG A 13 -7.70 31.52 -22.62
C ARG A 13 -8.90 32.10 -23.38
N ARG A 14 -8.76 32.29 -24.69
CA ARG A 14 -9.88 32.44 -25.62
C ARG A 14 -10.43 31.06 -25.97
N GLY A 15 -11.54 30.68 -25.33
CA GLY A 15 -12.33 29.52 -25.73
C GLY A 15 -13.44 29.94 -26.68
N GLY A 16 -13.15 29.97 -27.99
CA GLY A 16 -14.17 30.06 -29.02
C GLY A 16 -14.87 28.71 -29.17
N ARG A 17 -16.17 28.65 -28.84
CA ARG A 17 -17.04 27.52 -29.21
C ARG A 17 -17.39 27.67 -30.69
N SER A 18 -16.73 26.90 -31.56
CA SER A 18 -17.20 26.68 -32.93
C SER A 18 -18.35 25.65 -32.90
N SER A 19 -19.58 26.10 -33.06
CA SER A 19 -20.79 25.26 -33.13
C SER A 19 -21.17 24.82 -34.55
N SER A 20 -20.31 25.01 -35.56
CA SER A 20 -20.66 24.77 -36.98
C SER A 20 -20.33 23.37 -37.52
N GLY A 21 -19.98 22.40 -36.66
CA GLY A 21 -19.51 21.07 -37.08
C GLY A 21 -20.42 19.89 -36.75
N SER A 22 -21.60 20.10 -36.16
CA SER A 22 -22.44 18.98 -35.68
C SER A 22 -23.31 18.35 -36.75
N ASP A 23 -23.81 19.13 -37.72
CA ASP A 23 -24.84 18.64 -38.64
C ASP A 23 -24.28 17.82 -39.80
N LYS A 24 -23.05 18.10 -40.26
CA LYS A 24 -22.35 17.26 -41.24
C LYS A 24 -21.90 15.89 -40.68
N LYS A 25 -21.73 15.74 -39.35
CA LYS A 25 -21.34 14.47 -38.74
C LYS A 25 -22.49 13.51 -38.51
N ARG A 26 -23.74 14.01 -38.47
CA ARG A 26 -24.93 13.16 -38.29
C ARG A 26 -25.29 12.39 -39.55
N SER A 27 -25.08 13.00 -40.72
CA SER A 27 -25.40 12.35 -42.00
C SER A 27 -24.40 11.24 -42.37
N ASP A 28 -23.16 11.25 -41.86
CA ASP A 28 -22.17 10.18 -42.10
C ASP A 28 -22.31 8.98 -41.14
N LEU A 29 -23.15 9.06 -40.11
CA LEU A 29 -23.19 8.04 -39.05
C LEU A 29 -23.92 6.76 -39.47
N PHE A 30 -24.65 6.72 -40.59
CA PHE A 30 -25.42 5.55 -41.03
C PHE A 30 -25.23 5.19 -42.51
N LYS A 31 -24.42 5.93 -43.27
CA LYS A 31 -24.26 5.76 -44.74
C LYS A 31 -23.76 4.38 -45.15
N ASP A 32 -22.90 3.79 -44.34
CA ASP A 32 -22.39 2.43 -44.48
C ASP A 32 -23.47 1.35 -44.23
N LEU A 33 -24.53 1.67 -43.50
CA LEU A 33 -25.60 0.74 -43.11
C LEU A 33 -26.86 0.84 -43.99
N GLU A 34 -27.01 1.93 -44.74
CA GLU A 34 -28.17 2.18 -45.62
C GLU A 34 -28.33 1.12 -46.73
N ASN A 35 -27.22 0.62 -47.28
CA ASN A 35 -27.22 -0.34 -48.39
C ASN A 35 -27.17 -1.81 -47.94
N LEU A 36 -27.09 -2.09 -46.63
CA LEU A 36 -26.98 -3.45 -46.12
C LEU A 36 -28.36 -4.09 -45.84
N PRO A 37 -28.51 -5.41 -46.10
CA PRO A 37 -29.73 -6.11 -45.77
C PRO A 37 -29.87 -6.28 -44.24
N LEU A 38 -31.12 -6.35 -43.76
CA LEU A 38 -31.45 -6.41 -42.32
C LEU A 38 -30.77 -7.56 -41.59
N HIS A 39 -30.79 -8.77 -42.18
CA HIS A 39 -30.16 -9.96 -41.59
C HIS A 39 -28.66 -9.75 -41.33
N ARG A 40 -27.96 -9.02 -42.22
CA ARG A 40 -26.53 -8.74 -42.07
C ARG A 40 -26.25 -7.79 -40.91
N ILE A 41 -27.15 -6.83 -40.68
CA ILE A 41 -27.05 -5.88 -39.55
C ILE A 41 -27.33 -6.61 -38.22
N GLU A 42 -28.26 -7.56 -38.22
CA GLU A 42 -28.51 -8.43 -37.07
C GLU A 42 -27.35 -9.38 -36.78
N GLU A 43 -26.70 -9.94 -37.81
CA GLU A 43 -25.46 -10.71 -37.66
C GLU A 43 -24.36 -9.86 -37.02
N MET A 44 -24.12 -8.64 -37.53
CA MET A 44 -23.15 -7.70 -36.94
C MET A 44 -23.48 -7.37 -35.48
N LEU A 45 -24.77 -7.25 -35.12
CA LEU A 45 -25.18 -7.07 -33.73
C LEU A 45 -24.88 -8.28 -32.87
N ARG A 46 -25.06 -9.51 -33.38
CA ARG A 46 -24.71 -10.74 -32.68
C ARG A 46 -23.19 -10.84 -32.49
N GLU A 47 -22.41 -10.52 -33.52
CA GLU A 47 -20.94 -10.46 -33.48
C GLU A 47 -20.45 -9.46 -32.42
N ILE A 48 -20.96 -8.23 -32.43
CA ILE A 48 -20.60 -7.22 -31.42
C ILE A 48 -21.04 -7.64 -30.01
N GLN A 49 -22.17 -8.33 -29.87
CA GLN A 49 -22.59 -8.87 -28.57
C GLN A 49 -21.67 -9.99 -28.09
N SER A 50 -21.21 -10.89 -28.98
CA SER A 50 -20.19 -11.87 -28.62
C SER A 50 -18.87 -11.22 -28.25
N ASP A 51 -18.45 -10.17 -28.95
CA ASP A 51 -17.21 -9.43 -28.67
C ASP A 51 -17.28 -8.66 -27.35
N ILE A 52 -18.45 -8.11 -27.01
CA ILE A 52 -18.66 -7.52 -25.69
C ILE A 52 -18.52 -8.58 -24.59
N ARG A 53 -19.10 -9.77 -24.78
CA ARG A 53 -19.00 -10.86 -23.80
C ARG A 53 -17.55 -11.36 -23.68
N SER A 54 -16.84 -11.49 -24.79
CA SER A 54 -15.44 -11.94 -24.79
C SER A 54 -14.52 -10.91 -24.11
N THR A 55 -14.68 -9.62 -24.40
CA THR A 55 -13.92 -8.52 -23.75
C THR A 55 -14.27 -8.38 -22.26
N GLU A 56 -15.50 -8.67 -21.86
CA GLU A 56 -15.91 -8.74 -20.45
C GLU A 56 -15.26 -9.92 -19.71
N ALA A 57 -15.26 -11.12 -20.30
CA ALA A 57 -14.58 -12.28 -19.73
C ALA A 57 -13.06 -12.04 -19.57
N GLN A 58 -12.42 -11.43 -20.57
CA GLN A 58 -11.00 -11.04 -20.48
C GLN A 58 -10.76 -10.02 -19.36
N SER A 59 -11.62 -9.01 -19.23
CA SER A 59 -11.54 -8.01 -18.15
C SER A 59 -11.70 -8.63 -16.76
N GLU A 60 -12.58 -9.62 -16.61
CA GLU A 60 -12.75 -10.36 -15.35
C GLU A 60 -11.54 -11.23 -15.02
N SER A 61 -10.98 -11.93 -16.02
CA SER A 61 -9.73 -12.70 -15.85
C SER A 61 -8.58 -11.80 -15.40
N LEU A 62 -8.37 -10.66 -16.06
CA LEU A 62 -7.33 -9.69 -15.71
C LEU A 62 -7.55 -9.10 -14.30
N ARG A 63 -8.81 -8.89 -13.88
CA ARG A 63 -9.14 -8.46 -12.51
C ARG A 63 -8.82 -9.54 -11.48
N ASN A 64 -9.02 -10.81 -11.80
CA ASN A 64 -8.70 -11.93 -10.91
C ASN A 64 -7.18 -12.05 -10.77
N GLU A 65 -6.43 -12.04 -11.88
CA GLU A 65 -4.96 -12.06 -11.88
C GLU A 65 -4.41 -10.87 -11.08
N ARG A 66 -4.91 -9.65 -11.32
CA ARG A 66 -4.51 -8.47 -10.56
C ARG A 66 -4.76 -8.61 -9.05
N ARG A 67 -5.92 -9.17 -8.65
CA ARG A 67 -6.24 -9.38 -7.23
C ARG A 67 -5.25 -10.34 -6.58
N GLN A 68 -4.95 -11.46 -7.24
CA GLN A 68 -3.98 -12.45 -6.77
C GLN A 68 -2.57 -11.84 -6.65
N LEU A 69 -2.11 -11.10 -7.67
CA LEU A 69 -0.79 -10.46 -7.63
C LEU A 69 -0.68 -9.40 -6.53
N ILE A 70 -1.76 -8.66 -6.25
CA ILE A 70 -1.79 -7.70 -5.14
C ILE A 70 -1.68 -8.41 -3.80
N GLU A 71 -2.43 -9.50 -3.61
CA GLU A 71 -2.39 -10.31 -2.40
C GLU A 71 -0.96 -10.85 -2.14
N ILE A 72 -0.33 -11.39 -3.17
CA ILE A 72 1.07 -11.84 -3.12
C ILE A 72 2.01 -10.69 -2.74
N VAL A 73 1.88 -9.51 -3.38
CA VAL A 73 2.71 -8.34 -3.07
C VAL A 73 2.47 -7.83 -1.65
N THR A 74 1.25 -7.89 -1.14
CA THR A 74 0.96 -7.50 0.25
C THR A 74 1.65 -8.43 1.24
N ILE A 75 1.55 -9.75 1.04
CA ILE A 75 2.20 -10.77 1.88
C ILE A 75 3.73 -10.59 1.83
N LEU A 76 4.30 -10.44 0.62
CA LEU A 76 5.74 -10.20 0.45
C LEU A 76 6.19 -8.93 1.16
N ARG A 77 5.48 -7.80 0.98
CA ARG A 77 5.84 -6.53 1.63
C ARG A 77 5.74 -6.62 3.15
N GLU A 78 4.76 -7.33 3.69
CA GLU A 78 4.62 -7.53 5.13
C GLU A 78 5.76 -8.38 5.70
N SER A 79 6.09 -9.48 5.03
CA SER A 79 7.24 -10.33 5.43
C SER A 79 8.56 -9.56 5.40
N LEU A 80 8.74 -8.69 4.40
CA LEU A 80 9.96 -7.93 4.18
C LEU A 80 10.08 -6.72 5.10
N LYS A 81 8.96 -6.11 5.52
CA LYS A 81 8.91 -5.12 6.61
C LYS A 81 9.37 -5.75 7.92
N LYS A 82 8.83 -6.92 8.27
CA LYS A 82 9.26 -7.69 9.45
C LYS A 82 10.73 -8.07 9.35
N GLY A 83 11.20 -8.47 8.15
CA GLY A 83 12.62 -8.69 7.87
C GLY A 83 13.50 -7.45 8.12
N ARG A 84 12.99 -6.25 7.84
CA ARG A 84 13.70 -5.00 8.14
C ARG A 84 13.76 -4.74 9.66
N GLU A 85 12.67 -4.96 10.37
CA GLU A 85 12.64 -4.88 11.84
C GLU A 85 13.68 -5.81 12.46
N ASP A 86 13.77 -7.05 11.99
CA ASP A 86 14.81 -7.99 12.41
C ASP A 86 16.23 -7.45 12.15
N THR A 87 16.46 -6.79 11.01
CA THR A 87 17.79 -6.21 10.70
C THR A 87 18.13 -5.03 11.62
N ASP A 88 17.13 -4.24 12.02
CA ASP A 88 17.32 -3.11 12.93
C ASP A 88 17.53 -3.62 14.37
N GLU A 89 16.81 -4.65 14.80
CA GLU A 89 17.06 -5.39 16.06
C GLU A 89 18.46 -5.99 16.08
N LYS A 90 18.86 -6.71 15.04
CA LYS A 90 20.23 -7.22 14.87
C LYS A 90 21.27 -6.12 14.95
N ARG A 91 21.01 -4.94 14.38
CA ARG A 91 21.93 -3.79 14.47
C ARG A 91 22.05 -3.30 15.92
N ALA A 92 20.95 -3.25 16.68
CA ALA A 92 20.98 -2.89 18.09
C ALA A 92 21.76 -3.94 18.92
N LEU A 93 21.51 -5.23 18.68
CA LEU A 93 22.25 -6.33 19.31
C LEU A 93 23.75 -6.29 18.97
N ARG A 94 24.15 -5.93 17.75
CA ARG A 94 25.56 -5.73 17.39
C ARG A 94 26.22 -4.61 18.19
N LYS A 95 25.49 -3.51 18.43
CA LYS A 95 26.01 -2.41 19.27
C LYS A 95 26.22 -2.88 20.70
N GLN A 96 25.24 -3.59 21.28
CA GLN A 96 25.36 -4.17 22.61
C GLN A 96 26.49 -5.21 22.68
N LEU A 97 26.64 -6.04 21.64
CA LEU A 97 27.73 -7.00 21.54
C LEU A 97 29.09 -6.31 21.58
N SER A 98 29.25 -5.21 20.82
CA SER A 98 30.48 -4.40 20.84
C SER A 98 30.73 -3.81 22.23
N THR A 99 29.72 -3.33 22.94
CA THR A 99 29.91 -2.81 24.31
C THR A 99 30.35 -3.90 25.28
N PHE A 100 29.76 -5.09 25.23
CA PHE A 100 30.20 -6.21 26.07
C PHE A 100 31.60 -6.71 25.70
N GLN A 101 31.96 -6.69 24.41
CA GLN A 101 33.31 -7.01 23.96
C GLN A 101 34.34 -6.02 24.51
N ASN A 102 34.05 -4.72 24.49
CA ASN A 102 34.93 -3.70 25.05
C ASN A 102 35.09 -3.88 26.57
N GLN A 103 33.97 -4.05 27.30
CA GLN A 103 34.00 -4.33 28.74
C GLN A 103 34.81 -5.59 29.08
N ARG A 104 34.67 -6.65 28.29
CA ARG A 104 35.45 -7.87 28.43
C ARG A 104 36.95 -7.61 28.21
N GLN A 105 37.31 -6.88 27.17
CA GLN A 105 38.72 -6.57 26.85
C GLN A 105 39.34 -5.68 27.93
N GLU A 106 38.66 -4.64 28.41
CA GLU A 106 39.11 -3.77 29.48
C GLU A 106 39.33 -4.55 30.78
N ALA A 107 38.35 -5.36 31.18
CA ALA A 107 38.44 -6.20 32.37
C ALA A 107 39.55 -7.26 32.25
N GLN A 108 39.75 -7.82 31.06
CA GLN A 108 40.82 -8.78 30.79
C GLN A 108 42.19 -8.12 30.89
N LYS A 109 42.39 -6.94 30.28
CA LYS A 109 43.65 -6.19 30.38
C LYS A 109 44.00 -5.88 31.83
N PHE A 110 43.04 -5.33 32.58
CA PHE A 110 43.26 -5.02 34.00
C PHE A 110 43.63 -6.26 34.82
N ARG A 111 42.94 -7.38 34.61
CA ARG A 111 43.24 -8.65 35.27
C ARG A 111 44.63 -9.15 34.91
N ASP A 112 45.00 -9.10 33.64
CA ASP A 112 46.27 -9.61 33.15
C ASP A 112 47.45 -8.74 33.63
N GLU A 113 47.29 -7.41 33.65
CA GLU A 113 48.23 -6.45 34.25
C GLU A 113 48.40 -6.67 35.76
N ALA A 114 47.29 -6.84 36.48
CA ALA A 114 47.32 -7.10 37.93
C ALA A 114 47.98 -8.45 38.25
N ASN A 115 47.75 -9.48 37.43
CA ASN A 115 48.40 -10.78 37.58
C ASN A 115 49.89 -10.74 37.25
N GLN A 116 50.32 -9.90 36.30
CA GLN A 116 51.74 -9.66 36.04
C GLN A 116 52.43 -9.00 37.23
N ARG A 117 51.75 -8.01 37.86
CA ARG A 117 52.29 -7.30 39.04
C ARG A 117 52.27 -8.16 40.30
N VAL A 118 51.23 -8.97 40.50
CA VAL A 118 51.03 -9.84 41.67
C VAL A 118 50.80 -11.28 41.21
N PRO A 119 51.89 -12.04 41.02
CA PRO A 119 51.81 -13.44 40.58
C PRO A 119 51.08 -14.37 41.55
N PRO A 120 51.26 -14.27 42.90
CA PRO A 120 50.61 -15.19 43.84
C PRO A 120 49.08 -15.14 43.77
N VAL A 121 48.46 -16.28 44.07
CA VAL A 121 46.99 -16.40 44.18
C VAL A 121 46.52 -15.84 45.52
N ILE A 122 45.28 -15.36 45.60
CA ILE A 122 44.70 -14.77 46.83
C ILE A 122 44.88 -15.69 48.04
N ASP A 123 44.61 -16.98 47.89
CA ASP A 123 44.67 -17.92 49.01
C ASP A 123 46.09 -18.03 49.58
N GLN A 124 47.10 -18.07 48.72
CA GLN A 124 48.52 -18.06 49.13
C GLN A 124 48.91 -16.75 49.82
N ILE A 125 48.37 -15.62 49.36
CA ILE A 125 48.60 -14.31 49.99
C ILE A 125 47.99 -14.31 51.39
N ILE A 126 46.73 -14.77 51.54
CA ILE A 126 46.05 -14.87 52.82
C ILE A 126 46.80 -15.77 53.79
N ASP A 127 47.24 -16.94 53.34
CA ASP A 127 47.96 -17.90 54.19
C ASP A 127 49.31 -17.35 54.65
N SER A 128 50.04 -16.69 53.74
CA SER A 128 51.29 -15.99 54.08
C SER A 128 51.07 -14.85 55.08
N LEU A 129 49.97 -14.11 54.93
CA LEU A 129 49.60 -13.00 55.80
C LEU A 129 49.23 -13.50 57.20
N LYS A 130 48.45 -14.59 57.29
CA LYS A 130 48.17 -15.29 58.55
C LYS A 130 49.43 -15.84 59.21
N HIS A 131 50.33 -16.42 58.42
CA HIS A 131 51.57 -17.00 58.93
C HIS A 131 52.47 -15.92 59.56
N ARG A 132 52.73 -14.82 58.84
CA ARG A 132 53.53 -13.70 59.38
C ARG A 132 52.85 -13.00 60.55
N HIS A 133 51.53 -12.82 60.50
CA HIS A 133 50.80 -12.25 61.63
C HIS A 133 50.98 -13.10 62.89
N ARG A 134 50.91 -14.43 62.78
CA ARG A 134 51.17 -15.33 63.92
C ARG A 134 52.58 -15.13 64.44
N LEU A 135 53.59 -15.19 63.58
CA LEU A 135 54.99 -14.99 63.97
C LEU A 135 55.24 -13.65 64.69
N LEU A 136 54.56 -12.57 64.27
CA LEU A 136 54.68 -11.24 64.86
C LEU A 136 53.89 -11.06 66.17
N THR A 137 52.89 -11.91 66.45
CA THR A 137 51.98 -11.74 67.60
C THR A 137 52.15 -12.80 68.68
N THR A 138 52.71 -13.96 68.34
CA THR A 138 52.98 -15.02 69.30
C THR A 138 54.39 -14.89 69.84
N MET A 139 54.53 -14.65 71.14
CA MET A 139 55.82 -14.75 71.83
C MET A 139 56.29 -16.20 71.78
N MET A 140 57.48 -16.45 71.21
CA MET A 140 58.10 -17.77 71.22
C MET A 140 58.53 -18.13 72.65
N ASN A 141 58.34 -19.38 73.07
CA ASN A 141 58.70 -19.82 74.43
C ASN A 141 60.22 -20.04 74.60
N ASP A 142 60.96 -20.21 73.51
CA ASP A 142 62.38 -20.51 73.51
C ASP A 142 63.22 -19.27 73.14
N LEU A 143 64.19 -18.90 73.99
CA LEU A 143 65.04 -17.71 73.81
C LEU A 143 65.88 -17.74 72.52
N ASN A 144 66.20 -18.92 71.99
CA ASN A 144 66.97 -19.08 70.75
C ASN A 144 66.10 -18.99 69.49
N GLU A 145 64.78 -19.09 69.63
CA GLU A 145 63.80 -18.95 68.53
C GLU A 145 63.22 -17.53 68.46
N MET A 146 63.63 -16.66 69.39
CA MET A 146 63.18 -15.27 69.41
C MET A 146 63.75 -14.53 68.20
N PRO A 147 62.89 -13.92 67.36
CA PRO A 147 63.35 -13.23 66.16
C PRO A 147 64.27 -12.06 66.54
N THR A 148 65.32 -11.86 65.76
CA THR A 148 66.14 -10.67 65.91
C THR A 148 65.38 -9.44 65.42
N LEU A 149 65.80 -8.23 65.84
CA LEU A 149 65.19 -6.99 65.36
C LEU A 149 65.18 -6.91 63.81
N GLU A 150 66.22 -7.42 63.15
CA GLU A 150 66.28 -7.47 61.69
C GLU A 150 65.25 -8.43 61.10
N ASP A 151 65.03 -9.59 61.74
CA ASP A 151 64.03 -10.56 61.32
C ASP A 151 62.61 -10.04 61.52
N GLU A 152 62.35 -9.34 62.63
CA GLU A 152 61.08 -8.65 62.87
C GLU A 152 60.81 -7.59 61.82
N ILE A 153 61.81 -6.75 61.50
CA ILE A 153 61.69 -5.73 60.44
C ILE A 153 61.35 -6.38 59.10
N ARG A 154 62.01 -7.50 58.74
CA ARG A 154 61.71 -8.25 57.50
C ARG A 154 60.31 -8.86 57.52
N LEU A 155 59.86 -9.40 58.64
CA LEU A 155 58.52 -9.95 58.80
C LEU A 155 57.45 -8.85 58.67
N PHE A 156 57.67 -7.67 59.26
CA PHE A 156 56.79 -6.51 59.13
C PHE A 156 56.77 -5.98 57.69
N GLN A 157 57.92 -5.84 57.04
CA GLN A 157 58.01 -5.43 55.62
C GLN A 157 57.22 -6.40 54.73
N GLY A 158 57.49 -7.70 54.85
CA GLY A 158 56.77 -8.74 54.10
C GLY A 158 55.28 -8.82 54.45
N PHE A 159 54.87 -8.47 55.67
CA PHE A 159 53.45 -8.40 56.03
C PHE A 159 52.74 -7.25 55.31
N LEU A 160 53.34 -6.05 55.31
CA LEU A 160 52.80 -4.87 54.61
C LEU A 160 52.78 -5.07 53.08
N GLU A 161 53.82 -5.70 52.51
CA GLU A 161 53.83 -6.06 51.10
C GLU A 161 52.66 -6.97 50.72
N TYR A 162 52.37 -7.98 51.54
CA TYR A 162 51.27 -8.91 51.27
C TYR A 162 49.90 -8.28 51.50
N GLN A 163 49.77 -7.31 52.41
CA GLN A 163 48.57 -6.49 52.52
C GLN A 163 48.33 -5.69 51.23
N ALA A 164 49.36 -5.02 50.70
CA ALA A 164 49.25 -4.29 49.43
C ALA A 164 48.96 -5.22 48.24
N MET A 165 49.58 -6.41 48.19
CA MET A 165 49.29 -7.42 47.18
C MET A 165 47.84 -7.93 47.25
N TYR A 166 47.31 -8.11 48.46
CA TYR A 166 45.93 -8.52 48.67
C TYR A 166 44.94 -7.54 48.05
N GLU A 167 45.13 -6.23 48.26
CA GLU A 167 44.27 -5.18 47.68
C GLU A 167 44.29 -5.17 46.15
N VAL A 168 45.46 -5.31 45.54
CA VAL A 168 45.56 -5.39 44.07
C VAL A 168 44.87 -6.64 43.55
N LYS A 169 45.01 -7.76 44.26
CA LYS A 169 44.44 -9.04 43.83
C LYS A 169 42.92 -9.10 44.01
N THR A 170 42.36 -8.45 45.02
CA THR A 170 40.89 -8.33 45.17
C THR A 170 40.30 -7.53 44.00
N GLN A 171 40.92 -6.40 43.63
CA GLN A 171 40.51 -5.63 42.45
C GLN A 171 40.61 -6.46 41.16
N SER A 172 41.66 -7.26 41.00
CA SER A 172 41.81 -8.19 39.86
C SER A 172 40.69 -9.23 39.82
N MET A 173 40.25 -9.74 40.96
CA MET A 173 39.14 -10.70 41.03
C MET A 173 37.81 -10.05 40.70
N GLU A 174 37.57 -8.81 41.12
CA GLU A 174 36.39 -8.06 40.70
C GLU A 174 36.38 -7.85 39.18
N ALA A 175 37.52 -7.48 38.59
CA ALA A 175 37.64 -7.38 37.13
C ALA A 175 37.39 -8.73 36.46
N HIS A 176 37.87 -9.84 37.03
CA HIS A 176 37.57 -11.17 36.53
C HIS A 176 36.06 -11.48 36.58
N LYS A 177 35.35 -11.13 37.66
CA LYS A 177 33.89 -11.25 37.75
C LYS A 177 33.18 -10.42 36.68
N ARG A 178 33.61 -9.17 36.46
CA ARG A 178 33.09 -8.29 35.38
C ARG A 178 33.31 -8.92 34.00
N MET A 179 34.47 -9.52 33.77
CA MET A 179 34.78 -10.25 32.52
C MET A 179 33.85 -11.44 32.31
N ILE A 180 33.59 -12.25 33.35
CA ILE A 180 32.65 -13.38 33.28
C ILE A 180 31.25 -12.88 32.94
N ALA A 181 30.76 -11.86 33.63
CA ALA A 181 29.45 -11.26 33.36
C ALA A 181 29.34 -10.74 31.91
N ALA A 182 30.40 -10.12 31.38
CA ALA A 182 30.44 -9.69 29.97
C ALA A 182 30.41 -10.89 29.00
N ILE A 183 31.06 -12.01 29.31
CA ILE A 183 31.01 -13.23 28.50
C ILE A 183 29.59 -13.83 28.50
N GLU A 184 28.91 -13.84 29.65
CA GLU A 184 27.52 -14.28 29.76
C GLU A 184 26.59 -13.38 28.93
N GLY A 185 26.78 -12.06 29.00
CA GLY A 185 26.05 -11.10 28.15
C GLY A 185 26.29 -11.31 26.65
N ILE A 186 27.52 -11.64 26.24
CA ILE A 186 27.83 -12.03 24.86
C ILE A 186 27.06 -13.29 24.45
N ARG A 187 27.03 -14.31 25.32
CA ARG A 187 26.30 -15.57 25.07
C ARG A 187 24.79 -15.33 24.94
N SER A 188 24.19 -14.49 25.79
CA SER A 188 22.76 -14.18 25.69
C SER A 188 22.43 -13.45 24.40
N ILE A 189 23.27 -12.51 23.96
CA ILE A 189 23.07 -11.83 22.67
C ILE A 189 23.19 -12.80 21.50
N MET A 190 24.14 -13.74 21.52
CA MET A 190 24.27 -14.74 20.46
C MET A 190 23.01 -15.62 20.36
N LYS A 191 22.42 -16.04 21.49
CA LYS A 191 21.13 -16.75 21.49
C LYS A 191 20.01 -15.92 20.86
N GLN A 192 19.94 -14.62 21.17
CA GLN A 192 18.96 -13.71 20.55
C GLN A 192 19.17 -13.59 19.04
N PHE A 193 20.42 -13.60 18.55
CA PHE A 193 20.69 -13.64 17.10
C PHE A 193 20.16 -14.93 16.47
N GLU A 194 20.41 -16.09 17.07
CA GLU A 194 19.94 -17.39 16.61
C GLU A 194 18.40 -17.44 16.54
N GLU A 195 17.72 -16.89 17.55
CA GLU A 195 16.26 -16.79 17.58
C GLU A 195 15.70 -15.91 16.45
N ILE A 196 16.32 -14.75 16.20
CA ILE A 196 15.91 -13.86 15.10
C ILE A 196 16.15 -14.54 13.74
N ASP A 197 17.26 -15.25 13.59
CA ASP A 197 17.56 -16.01 12.37
C ASP A 197 16.57 -17.16 12.15
N ALA A 198 16.20 -17.89 13.19
CA ALA A 198 15.19 -18.94 13.13
C ALA A 198 13.83 -18.38 12.71
N LYS A 199 13.35 -17.31 13.35
CA LYS A 199 12.11 -16.61 12.98
C LYS A 199 12.16 -16.07 11.55
N GLY A 200 13.33 -15.59 11.10
CA GLY A 200 13.55 -15.15 9.72
C GLY A 200 13.35 -16.27 8.70
N LYS A 201 13.92 -17.45 8.98
CA LYS A 201 13.76 -18.64 8.13
C LYS A 201 12.32 -19.12 8.08
N GLU A 202 11.65 -19.24 9.22
CA GLU A 202 10.24 -19.64 9.29
C GLU A 202 9.33 -18.69 8.50
N ARG A 203 9.54 -17.37 8.60
CA ARG A 203 8.77 -16.40 7.82
C ARG A 203 8.93 -16.59 6.32
N LYS A 204 10.16 -16.85 5.84
CA LYS A 204 10.39 -17.12 4.41
C LYS A 204 9.67 -18.39 3.95
N LYS A 205 9.75 -19.46 4.75
CA LYS A 205 9.02 -20.71 4.50
C LYS A 205 7.51 -20.49 4.40
N ASN A 206 6.92 -19.82 5.40
CA ASN A 206 5.49 -19.54 5.41
C ASN A 206 5.05 -18.71 4.20
N VAL A 207 5.88 -17.77 3.74
CA VAL A 207 5.60 -16.99 2.54
C VAL A 207 5.66 -17.86 1.28
N ALA A 208 6.68 -18.71 1.14
CA ALA A 208 6.79 -19.64 0.02
C ALA A 208 5.62 -20.64 -0.02
N GLU A 209 5.19 -21.17 1.13
CA GLU A 209 4.01 -22.03 1.23
C GLU A 209 2.71 -21.31 0.85
N SER A 210 2.53 -20.06 1.29
CA SER A 210 1.35 -19.27 0.96
C SER A 210 1.29 -18.81 -0.49
N THR A 211 2.43 -18.80 -1.18
CA THR A 211 2.55 -18.31 -2.55
C THR A 211 3.29 -19.34 -3.41
N PRO A 212 2.58 -20.34 -3.98
CA PRO A 212 3.18 -21.50 -4.68
C PRO A 212 3.94 -21.15 -5.97
N ARG A 213 4.13 -19.85 -6.25
CA ARG A 213 4.84 -19.31 -7.40
C ARG A 213 6.17 -18.65 -7.03
N ILE A 214 6.49 -18.57 -5.73
CA ILE A 214 7.70 -17.90 -5.20
C ILE A 214 8.47 -18.91 -4.36
N GLU A 215 9.73 -19.13 -4.72
CA GLU A 215 10.65 -19.96 -3.96
C GLU A 215 11.15 -19.25 -2.69
N GLU A 216 11.60 -20.00 -1.69
CA GLU A 216 12.05 -19.46 -0.39
C GLU A 216 13.17 -18.39 -0.54
N ASP A 217 14.02 -18.55 -1.56
CA ASP A 217 15.16 -17.67 -1.84
C ASP A 217 14.78 -16.40 -2.60
N ASP A 218 13.65 -16.41 -3.33
CA ASP A 218 13.16 -15.29 -4.13
C ASP A 218 12.34 -14.27 -3.33
N VAL A 219 12.16 -14.49 -2.03
CA VAL A 219 11.48 -13.55 -1.11
C VAL A 219 12.33 -12.28 -0.91
N GLY A 220 12.20 -11.33 -1.84
CA GLY A 220 12.97 -10.08 -1.84
C GLY A 220 12.28 -8.90 -2.53
N TRP A 221 12.88 -7.72 -2.42
CA TRP A 221 12.38 -6.47 -3.05
C TRP A 221 12.39 -6.53 -4.59
N THR A 222 13.27 -7.34 -5.17
CA THR A 222 13.35 -7.59 -6.61
C THR A 222 12.08 -8.25 -7.13
N GLU A 223 11.60 -9.28 -6.44
CA GLU A 223 10.38 -10.00 -6.82
C GLU A 223 9.14 -9.12 -6.62
N VAL A 224 9.08 -8.39 -5.51
CA VAL A 224 8.05 -7.35 -5.30
C VAL A 224 8.02 -6.36 -6.47
N ARG A 225 9.17 -5.96 -7.00
CA ARG A 225 9.26 -5.05 -8.14
C ARG A 225 8.79 -5.70 -9.44
N ARG A 226 9.17 -6.95 -9.72
CA ARG A 226 8.71 -7.70 -10.90
C ARG A 226 7.19 -7.84 -10.90
N ILE A 227 6.60 -8.27 -9.78
CA ILE A 227 5.15 -8.39 -9.65
C ILE A 227 4.46 -7.03 -9.74
N SER A 228 5.04 -5.98 -9.15
CA SER A 228 4.50 -4.62 -9.28
C SER A 228 4.49 -4.14 -10.74
N SER A 229 5.55 -4.40 -11.50
CA SER A 229 5.59 -4.10 -12.94
C SER A 229 4.54 -4.90 -13.72
N ARG A 230 4.33 -6.17 -13.37
CA ARG A 230 3.26 -6.98 -13.96
C ARG A 230 1.85 -6.43 -13.65
N ILE A 231 1.62 -5.94 -12.44
CA ILE A 231 0.36 -5.26 -12.07
C ILE A 231 0.16 -4.00 -12.93
N GLU A 232 1.22 -3.22 -13.18
CA GLU A 232 1.14 -2.05 -14.06
C GLU A 232 0.81 -2.41 -15.52
N GLU A 233 1.34 -3.54 -16.02
CA GLU A 233 0.96 -4.10 -17.33
C GLU A 233 -0.51 -4.49 -17.37
N ILE A 234 -1.01 -5.20 -16.36
CA ILE A 234 -2.42 -5.58 -16.27
C ILE A 234 -3.31 -4.34 -16.20
N ASP A 235 -2.89 -3.28 -15.48
CA ASP A 235 -3.62 -2.01 -15.43
C ASP A 235 -3.64 -1.30 -16.80
N LYS A 236 -2.61 -1.47 -17.66
CA LYS A 236 -2.64 -1.02 -19.06
C LYS A 236 -3.65 -1.84 -19.87
N MET A 237 -3.57 -3.17 -19.80
CA MET A 237 -4.51 -4.07 -20.49
C MET A 237 -5.97 -3.79 -20.08
N HIS A 238 -6.23 -3.51 -18.79
CA HIS A 238 -7.58 -3.17 -18.30
C HIS A 238 -8.11 -1.88 -18.94
N ARG A 239 -7.26 -0.87 -19.13
CA ARG A 239 -7.63 0.38 -19.80
C ARG A 239 -7.95 0.15 -21.28
N GLU A 240 -7.20 -0.72 -21.94
CA GLU A 240 -7.42 -1.09 -23.34
C GLU A 240 -8.75 -1.84 -23.51
N CYS A 241 -8.98 -2.92 -22.74
CA CYS A 241 -10.26 -3.64 -22.73
C CYS A 241 -11.44 -2.70 -22.43
N ARG A 242 -11.28 -1.73 -21.52
CA ARG A 242 -12.31 -0.74 -21.22
C ARG A 242 -12.59 0.20 -22.39
N SER A 243 -11.54 0.61 -23.11
CA SER A 243 -11.64 1.45 -24.31
C SER A 243 -12.38 0.70 -25.43
N ASP A 244 -11.99 -0.55 -25.68
CA ASP A 244 -12.55 -1.39 -26.75
C ASP A 244 -14.00 -1.78 -26.45
N ARG A 245 -14.31 -2.17 -25.21
CA ARG A 245 -15.71 -2.33 -24.79
C ARG A 245 -16.52 -1.03 -25.01
N GLY A 246 -15.90 0.12 -24.75
CA GLY A 246 -16.51 1.42 -25.02
C GLY A 246 -16.80 1.67 -26.50
N LYS A 247 -15.94 1.20 -27.42
CA LYS A 247 -16.17 1.28 -28.88
C LYS A 247 -17.29 0.32 -29.30
N LEU A 248 -17.21 -0.94 -28.89
CA LEU A 248 -18.23 -1.96 -29.18
C LEU A 248 -19.62 -1.55 -28.67
N MET A 249 -19.72 -0.96 -27.48
CA MET A 249 -20.99 -0.45 -26.95
C MET A 249 -21.56 0.72 -27.78
N ARG A 250 -20.70 1.59 -28.33
CA ARG A 250 -21.13 2.68 -29.22
C ARG A 250 -21.62 2.12 -30.55
N GLU A 251 -20.93 1.13 -31.11
CA GLU A 251 -21.32 0.47 -32.36
C GLU A 251 -22.60 -0.33 -32.19
N ARG A 252 -22.74 -1.08 -31.09
CA ARG A 252 -24.00 -1.73 -30.72
C ARG A 252 -25.15 -0.72 -30.63
N GLY A 253 -24.94 0.41 -29.96
CA GLY A 253 -25.94 1.47 -29.84
C GLY A 253 -26.27 2.12 -31.19
N ARG A 254 -25.28 2.31 -32.05
CA ARG A 254 -25.44 2.82 -33.42
C ARG A 254 -26.28 1.87 -34.27
N LEU A 255 -25.95 0.58 -34.28
CA LEU A 255 -26.67 -0.45 -35.04
C LEU A 255 -28.11 -0.64 -34.52
N GLN A 256 -28.30 -0.66 -33.20
CA GLN A 256 -29.64 -0.69 -32.60
C GLN A 256 -30.46 0.56 -32.94
N ALA A 257 -29.85 1.74 -32.93
CA ALA A 257 -30.51 2.97 -33.35
C ALA A 257 -30.88 2.93 -34.84
N PHE A 258 -30.02 2.38 -35.70
CA PHE A 258 -30.30 2.22 -37.12
C PHE A 258 -31.46 1.25 -37.37
N LEU A 259 -31.48 0.10 -36.69
CA LEU A 259 -32.62 -0.84 -36.77
C LEU A 259 -33.91 -0.16 -36.32
N LYS A 260 -33.88 0.57 -35.19
CA LYS A 260 -35.06 1.32 -34.72
C LYS A 260 -35.53 2.38 -35.72
N ILE A 261 -34.61 3.12 -36.34
CA ILE A 261 -34.93 4.13 -37.36
C ILE A 261 -35.53 3.45 -38.59
N ARG A 262 -34.97 2.33 -39.05
CA ARG A 262 -35.45 1.58 -40.23
C ARG A 262 -36.78 0.88 -39.99
N GLU A 263 -37.01 0.38 -38.78
CA GLU A 263 -38.31 -0.14 -38.33
C GLU A 263 -39.36 0.98 -38.28
N SER A 264 -39.02 2.16 -37.72
CA SER A 264 -39.92 3.31 -37.73
C SER A 264 -40.17 3.90 -39.12
N GLY A 265 -39.18 3.86 -40.02
CA GLY A 265 -39.26 4.38 -41.38
C GLY A 265 -39.98 3.47 -42.37
N ARG A 266 -40.34 2.23 -41.96
CA ARG A 266 -41.10 1.28 -42.79
C ARG A 266 -42.60 1.21 -42.47
N GLY A 267 -43.12 2.05 -41.58
CA GLY A 267 -44.57 2.04 -41.34
C GLY A 267 -45.04 2.62 -40.01
N ALA A 268 -44.45 3.72 -39.55
CA ALA A 268 -45.06 4.54 -38.52
C ALA A 268 -45.04 5.99 -38.99
N GLU A 269 -45.81 6.28 -40.05
CA GLU A 269 -46.36 7.62 -40.19
C GLU A 269 -47.14 7.86 -38.90
N TYR A 270 -46.76 8.88 -38.15
CA TYR A 270 -47.59 9.33 -37.04
C TYR A 270 -48.81 9.97 -37.67
N ILE A 271 -49.86 9.17 -37.84
CA ILE A 271 -51.13 9.63 -38.39
C ILE A 271 -51.89 10.29 -37.24
N ASP A 272 -52.11 11.60 -37.35
CA ASP A 272 -52.81 12.34 -36.31
C ASP A 272 -54.27 11.85 -36.20
N PRO A 273 -54.72 11.41 -35.01
CA PRO A 273 -56.02 10.78 -34.84
C PRO A 273 -57.18 11.73 -35.21
N ASP A 274 -56.97 13.04 -35.08
CA ASP A 274 -57.97 14.06 -35.42
C ASP A 274 -58.15 14.18 -36.95
N GLU A 275 -57.06 14.09 -37.73
CA GLU A 275 -57.15 14.08 -39.21
C GLU A 275 -57.84 12.82 -39.73
N VAL A 276 -57.63 11.67 -39.07
CA VAL A 276 -58.30 10.43 -39.43
C VAL A 276 -59.79 10.49 -39.07
N LYS A 277 -60.13 11.10 -37.92
CA LYS A 277 -61.52 11.35 -37.52
C LYS A 277 -62.23 12.29 -38.51
N GLU A 278 -61.56 13.33 -39.00
CA GLU A 278 -62.11 14.23 -40.04
C GLU A 278 -62.27 13.54 -41.40
N LYS A 279 -61.31 12.72 -41.82
CA LYS A 279 -61.40 11.91 -43.05
C LYS A 279 -62.52 10.88 -42.97
N ALA A 280 -62.71 10.28 -41.79
CA ALA A 280 -63.82 9.35 -41.55
C ALA A 280 -65.18 10.08 -41.49
N ALA A 281 -65.26 11.27 -40.91
CA ALA A 281 -66.48 12.08 -40.87
C ALA A 281 -66.87 12.65 -42.24
N SER A 282 -65.89 12.96 -43.09
CA SER A 282 -66.10 13.44 -44.46
C SER A 282 -66.39 12.34 -45.49
N GLY A 283 -66.35 11.06 -45.07
CA GLY A 283 -66.68 9.92 -45.92
C GLY A 283 -65.61 9.57 -46.97
N GLY A 284 -64.36 9.97 -46.74
CA GLY A 284 -63.22 9.62 -47.61
C GLY A 284 -62.79 8.16 -47.47
N THR A 285 -61.98 7.68 -48.42
CA THR A 285 -61.39 6.34 -48.36
C THR A 285 -60.32 6.26 -47.27
N LEU A 286 -60.52 5.41 -46.27
CA LEU A 286 -59.56 5.19 -45.17
C LEU A 286 -58.58 4.06 -45.51
N SER A 287 -57.30 4.25 -45.19
CA SER A 287 -56.30 3.19 -45.27
C SER A 287 -56.38 2.23 -44.08
N ILE A 288 -55.76 1.04 -44.18
CA ILE A 288 -55.76 0.06 -43.09
C ILE A 288 -55.03 0.61 -41.83
N SER A 289 -54.00 1.44 -42.03
CA SER A 289 -53.33 2.15 -40.93
C SER A 289 -54.17 3.26 -40.30
N ASP A 290 -55.05 3.91 -41.08
CA ASP A 290 -56.04 4.87 -40.56
C ASP A 290 -57.10 4.16 -39.70
N LEU A 291 -57.53 2.97 -40.11
CA LEU A 291 -58.45 2.14 -39.33
C LEU A 291 -57.84 1.69 -38.00
N ASP A 292 -56.56 1.31 -38.01
CA ASP A 292 -55.86 0.86 -36.81
C ASP A 292 -55.66 2.01 -35.80
N THR A 293 -55.37 3.22 -36.29
CA THR A 293 -55.25 4.43 -35.45
C THR A 293 -56.60 4.91 -34.93
N LEU A 294 -57.70 4.79 -35.70
CA LEU A 294 -59.07 5.04 -35.20
C LEU A 294 -59.48 4.03 -34.11
N LEU A 295 -59.14 2.75 -34.29
CA LEU A 295 -59.41 1.71 -33.30
C LEU A 295 -58.62 1.94 -32.01
N ALA A 296 -57.35 2.35 -32.13
CA ALA A 296 -56.50 2.66 -30.98
C ALA A 296 -56.91 3.96 -30.25
N SER A 297 -57.54 4.92 -30.94
CA SER A 297 -57.87 6.25 -30.39
C SER A 297 -59.28 6.39 -29.81
N GLY A 298 -60.15 5.38 -29.92
CA GLY A 298 -61.49 5.39 -29.28
C GLY A 298 -62.65 4.84 -30.11
N GLY A 299 -62.38 4.32 -31.31
CA GLY A 299 -63.39 3.74 -32.19
C GLY A 299 -64.37 4.76 -32.80
N LEU A 300 -65.27 4.28 -33.66
CA LEU A 300 -66.22 5.12 -34.43
C LEU A 300 -67.16 5.97 -33.56
N SER A 301 -67.27 5.65 -32.27
CA SER A 301 -68.13 6.31 -31.28
C SER A 301 -67.79 7.78 -30.99
N GLU A 302 -66.60 8.25 -31.37
CA GLU A 302 -66.20 9.66 -31.24
C GLU A 302 -66.21 10.44 -32.56
N ILE A 303 -66.51 9.79 -33.69
CA ILE A 303 -66.59 10.45 -34.98
C ILE A 303 -67.84 11.33 -35.00
N GLY A 304 -67.65 12.64 -35.12
CA GLY A 304 -68.72 13.64 -35.10
C GLY A 304 -68.90 14.41 -33.79
N LYS A 305 -68.12 14.10 -32.73
CA LYS A 305 -67.97 15.02 -31.60
C LYS A 305 -66.97 16.11 -31.97
N VAL A 306 -67.45 17.16 -32.64
CA VAL A 306 -66.69 18.39 -32.79
C VAL A 306 -66.65 19.07 -31.42
N GLU A 307 -65.66 18.71 -30.60
CA GLU A 307 -65.23 19.62 -29.54
C GLU A 307 -64.44 20.73 -30.21
N VAL A 308 -65.09 21.88 -30.35
CA VAL A 308 -64.42 23.15 -30.59
C VAL A 308 -63.46 23.38 -29.44
N LYS A 309 -62.16 23.12 -29.67
CA LYS A 309 -61.12 23.63 -28.79
C LYS A 309 -60.95 25.11 -29.08
N ASP A 310 -61.70 25.91 -28.32
CA ASP A 310 -61.44 27.32 -28.16
C ASP A 310 -59.96 27.53 -27.83
N THR A 311 -59.35 28.45 -28.56
CA THR A 311 -58.04 29.03 -28.28
C THR A 311 -58.12 29.83 -26.97
N ALA A 312 -58.06 29.13 -25.84
CA ALA A 312 -57.79 29.74 -24.54
C ALA A 312 -56.29 29.73 -24.32
N GLN A 313 -55.68 30.92 -24.22
CA GLN A 313 -54.31 31.10 -23.74
C GLN A 313 -54.16 30.51 -22.34
N GLY A 314 -53.76 29.25 -22.27
CA GLY A 314 -53.30 28.62 -21.04
C GLY A 314 -51.93 29.17 -20.69
N GLU A 315 -51.87 30.00 -19.65
CA GLU A 315 -50.64 30.42 -18.99
C GLU A 315 -49.71 29.23 -18.80
N LYS A 316 -48.51 29.33 -19.39
CA LYS A 316 -47.42 28.37 -19.16
C LYS A 316 -47.05 28.39 -17.69
N ARG A 317 -47.67 27.54 -16.87
CA ARG A 317 -47.14 27.13 -15.58
C ARG A 317 -45.76 26.52 -15.82
N LYS A 318 -44.72 27.32 -15.59
CA LYS A 318 -43.32 26.88 -15.58
C LYS A 318 -43.21 25.73 -14.57
N ARG A 319 -43.12 24.49 -15.06
CA ARG A 319 -42.65 23.37 -14.26
C ARG A 319 -41.27 23.76 -13.70
N LYS A 320 -41.18 23.90 -12.38
CA LYS A 320 -39.90 24.06 -11.67
C LYS A 320 -39.03 22.88 -12.08
N ARG A 321 -38.00 23.18 -12.87
CA ARG A 321 -36.90 22.27 -13.14
C ARG A 321 -36.24 22.01 -11.79
N ASN A 322 -36.53 20.86 -11.17
CA ASN A 322 -35.73 20.35 -10.07
C ASN A 322 -34.31 20.13 -10.63
N ARG A 323 -33.49 21.17 -10.51
CA ARG A 323 -32.05 21.02 -10.48
C ARG A 323 -31.78 20.15 -9.26
N ARG A 324 -31.54 18.85 -9.48
CA ARG A 324 -30.72 18.08 -8.56
C ARG A 324 -29.50 18.93 -8.29
N SER A 325 -29.38 19.32 -7.02
CA SER A 325 -28.20 19.94 -6.45
C SER A 325 -26.98 19.29 -7.05
N GLY A 326 -26.16 20.10 -7.73
CA GLY A 326 -24.81 19.69 -8.03
C GLY A 326 -24.18 19.36 -6.69
N THR A 327 -23.85 18.09 -6.49
CA THR A 327 -22.95 17.67 -5.43
C THR A 327 -21.71 18.54 -5.61
N SER A 328 -21.43 19.37 -4.62
CA SER A 328 -20.25 20.20 -4.53
C SER A 328 -19.04 19.41 -5.01
N ARG A 329 -18.51 19.76 -6.18
CA ARG A 329 -17.22 19.27 -6.63
C ARG A 329 -16.18 19.94 -5.74
N SER A 330 -15.46 19.10 -5.01
CA SER A 330 -14.15 19.37 -4.42
C SER A 330 -14.10 20.45 -3.34
N ARG A 331 -14.18 20.00 -2.08
CA ARG A 331 -13.22 20.50 -1.10
C ARG A 331 -11.80 20.30 -1.67
N PRO A 332 -10.93 21.33 -1.68
CA PRO A 332 -9.51 21.12 -1.91
C PRO A 332 -9.00 20.15 -0.84
N ARG A 333 -8.16 19.21 -1.26
CA ARG A 333 -7.43 18.29 -0.38
C ARG A 333 -6.69 19.14 0.66
N GLU A 334 -7.08 19.06 1.93
CA GLU A 334 -6.27 19.59 3.03
C GLU A 334 -4.93 18.87 2.97
N THR A 335 -3.88 19.60 2.59
CA THR A 335 -2.51 19.16 2.76
C THR A 335 -2.14 19.39 4.22
N ASN A 336 -1.56 18.39 4.88
CA ASN A 336 -1.10 18.41 6.27
C ASN A 336 0.07 19.40 6.53
N ILE A 337 0.26 20.42 5.70
CA ILE A 337 1.38 21.37 5.79
C ILE A 337 1.06 22.55 6.74
N GLY A 338 -0.18 22.67 7.23
CA GLY A 338 -0.63 23.79 8.06
C GLY A 338 -0.76 23.54 9.57
N ARG A 339 -0.62 22.31 10.08
CA ARG A 339 -0.90 22.01 11.51
C ARG A 339 0.32 22.12 12.44
N GLU A 340 1.50 22.41 11.93
CA GLU A 340 2.73 22.45 12.76
C GLU A 340 3.17 23.87 13.16
N ARG A 341 2.42 24.92 12.78
CA ARG A 341 2.82 26.31 13.05
C ARG A 341 2.06 27.01 14.20
N ASP A 342 1.01 26.37 14.72
CA ASP A 342 0.19 26.93 15.81
C ASP A 342 0.38 26.21 17.17
N GLN A 343 1.39 25.35 17.31
CA GLN A 343 1.77 24.71 18.58
C GLN A 343 3.14 25.16 19.12
N ARG A 344 3.70 26.25 18.60
CA ARG A 344 4.85 26.95 19.22
C ARG A 344 4.45 28.38 19.52
N GLY A 345 3.64 28.55 20.55
CA GLY A 345 3.09 29.84 20.94
C GLY A 345 2.13 29.74 22.11
N ALA A 346 2.56 29.07 23.18
CA ALA A 346 2.07 29.22 24.54
C ALA A 346 3.17 28.75 25.49
#